data_AF-A0A1I5DYT8-F1
#
_entry.id   AF-A0A1I5DYT8-F1
#
_cell.length_a   1.000
_cell.length_b   1.000
_cell.length_c   1.000
_cell.angle_alpha   90.00
_cell.angle_beta   90.00
_cell.angle_gamma   90.00
#
_symmetry.space_group_name_H-M   'P 1'
#
loop_
_entity.id
_entity.type
_entity.pdbx_description
1 polymer ?
#
loop_
_entity_poly.entity_id
_entity_poly.type
_entity_poly.pdbx_seq_one_letter_code
_entity_poly.pdbx_strand_id
1 'polypeptide(L)'
;MNEIDQLSEFLQKLTPLSRSCLLSELERLELCGIDMPGSAEIQAKLRAEFRKDGSTQARATNPSRYFFAPLELLLIDGAPEHANAGRISRNTLTPIWEWICRDLLPTMARDYIKAINDQVTANNQKEVLKIATTFQVKVLKVLENTLASAESTELARSKLAQYTASRTAFDDVKKMQQVLRAGDALSKFNEKLPATIAKFDDGQVAQITARLDAFRKAHPEAVPFALTLVARRLKTSWQLVRLATKAAPSKSAADVAATPYAGVVHMVLDRLDDKRLALRIALRNNRVLVARDLLADIYDTEYALKVRIDGIEHCEWGVRLQQLMDAIAALVSAEVSRFPDNVGHILGSRRLRSHDSLSGKLSYLAWKGRDVVQDGAAAFRKLIGTT
;
A
#
# COMPACT_ATOMS: atom_id res chain seq x y z
N MET A 1 -33.05 -8.43 29.04
CA MET A 1 -32.77 -7.91 27.69
C MET A 1 -31.27 -8.05 27.50
N ASN A 2 -30.81 -8.87 26.55
CA ASN A 2 -29.37 -9.11 26.41
C ASN A 2 -28.68 -7.83 25.91
N GLU A 3 -27.44 -7.59 26.35
CA GLU A 3 -26.62 -6.46 25.89
C GLU A 3 -26.51 -6.43 24.35
N ILE A 4 -26.52 -7.61 23.72
CA ILE A 4 -26.51 -7.81 22.26
C ILE A 4 -27.79 -7.27 21.58
N ASP A 5 -28.94 -7.33 22.24
CA ASP A 5 -30.21 -6.84 21.69
C ASP A 5 -30.26 -5.31 21.75
N GLN A 6 -29.80 -4.72 22.86
CA GLN A 6 -29.67 -3.26 23.01
C GLN A 6 -28.66 -2.68 22.00
N LEU A 7 -27.55 -3.37 21.77
CA LEU A 7 -26.57 -2.99 20.74
C LEU A 7 -27.16 -3.08 19.34
N SER A 8 -28.01 -4.08 19.06
CA SER A 8 -28.66 -4.23 17.76
C SER A 8 -29.68 -3.12 17.50
N GLU A 9 -30.48 -2.75 18.50
CA GLU A 9 -31.38 -1.59 18.41
C GLU A 9 -30.61 -0.27 18.25
N PHE A 10 -29.48 -0.12 18.94
CA PHE A 10 -28.63 1.06 18.77
C PHE A 10 -28.07 1.14 17.35
N LEU A 11 -27.55 0.04 16.80
CA LEU A 11 -27.08 -0.01 15.42
C LEU A 11 -28.19 0.34 14.42
N GLN A 12 -29.42 -0.13 14.62
CA GLN A 12 -30.55 0.23 13.76
C GLN A 12 -30.95 1.71 13.82
N LYS A 13 -30.65 2.40 14.94
CA LYS A 13 -30.86 3.86 15.07
C LYS A 13 -29.78 4.68 14.36
N LEU A 14 -28.65 4.09 13.98
CA LEU A 14 -27.60 4.75 13.23
C LEU A 14 -27.96 4.86 11.74
N THR A 15 -27.51 5.93 11.08
CA THR A 15 -27.65 6.04 9.62
C THR A 15 -26.87 4.92 8.90
N PRO A 16 -27.26 4.51 7.67
CA PRO A 16 -26.51 3.52 6.89
C PRO A 16 -25.03 3.91 6.71
N LEU A 17 -24.77 5.20 6.51
CA LEU A 17 -23.43 5.75 6.51
C LEU A 17 -22.71 5.50 7.84
N SER A 18 -23.28 5.95 8.97
CA SER A 18 -22.68 5.77 10.30
C SER A 18 -22.38 4.30 10.63
N ARG A 19 -23.19 3.36 10.12
CA ARG A 19 -22.94 1.91 10.24
C ARG A 19 -21.76 1.43 9.37
N SER A 20 -21.62 1.92 8.15
CA SER A 20 -20.46 1.67 7.28
C SER A 20 -19.17 2.23 7.88
N CYS A 21 -19.27 3.43 8.45
CA CYS A 21 -18.19 4.09 9.20
C CYS A 21 -17.76 3.27 10.40
N LEU A 22 -18.74 2.82 11.21
CA LEU A 22 -18.48 1.99 12.37
C LEU A 22 -17.84 0.66 11.96
N LEU A 23 -18.31 0.01 10.89
CA LEU A 23 -17.68 -1.20 10.38
C LEU A 23 -16.21 -0.95 9.98
N SER A 24 -15.96 0.11 9.19
CA SER A 24 -14.62 0.45 8.72
C SER A 24 -13.66 0.78 9.86
N GLU A 25 -14.11 1.52 10.87
CA GLU A 25 -13.31 1.85 12.04
C GLU A 25 -13.10 0.65 12.97
N LEU A 26 -14.11 -0.21 13.17
CA LEU A 26 -13.94 -1.44 13.95
C LEU A 26 -12.94 -2.39 13.26
N GLU A 27 -13.00 -2.51 11.93
CA GLU A 27 -12.02 -3.27 11.16
C GLU A 27 -10.62 -2.64 11.25
N ARG A 28 -10.53 -1.31 11.16
CA ARG A 28 -9.25 -0.60 11.36
C ARG A 28 -8.70 -0.78 12.77
N LEU A 29 -9.52 -0.68 13.80
CA LEU A 29 -9.12 -0.85 15.20
C LEU A 29 -8.67 -2.29 15.47
N GLU A 30 -9.37 -3.28 14.92
CA GLU A 30 -8.97 -4.69 14.98
C GLU A 30 -7.61 -4.90 14.31
N LEU A 31 -7.38 -4.27 13.16
CA LEU A 31 -6.10 -4.26 12.45
C LEU A 31 -4.99 -3.58 13.27
N CYS A 32 -5.21 -2.35 13.75
CA CYS A 32 -4.28 -1.59 14.60
C CYS A 32 -4.05 -2.23 15.97
N GLY A 33 -4.94 -3.12 16.34
CA GLY A 33 -4.75 -4.02 17.44
C GLY A 33 -5.40 -3.66 18.76
N ILE A 34 -6.35 -2.75 18.67
CA ILE A 34 -7.25 -2.38 19.75
C ILE A 34 -8.39 -3.38 19.69
N ASP A 35 -8.36 -4.35 20.59
CA ASP A 35 -9.44 -5.32 20.72
C ASP A 35 -10.58 -4.69 21.51
N MET A 36 -11.70 -4.46 20.85
CA MET A 36 -12.89 -3.92 21.50
C MET A 36 -13.84 -5.09 21.79
N PRO A 37 -14.17 -5.36 23.06
CA PRO A 37 -15.09 -6.43 23.43
C PRO A 37 -16.41 -6.33 22.65
N GLY A 38 -16.89 -7.44 22.08
CA GLY A 38 -18.12 -7.49 21.28
C GLY A 38 -18.02 -6.96 19.84
N SER A 39 -16.87 -6.40 19.43
CA SER A 39 -16.69 -5.86 18.08
C SER A 39 -16.84 -6.90 16.97
N ALA A 40 -16.40 -8.15 17.19
CA ALA A 40 -16.50 -9.22 16.20
C ALA A 40 -17.95 -9.54 15.81
N GLU A 41 -18.87 -9.54 16.77
CA GLU A 41 -20.30 -9.77 16.52
C GLU A 41 -20.96 -8.59 15.80
N ILE A 42 -20.58 -7.36 16.19
CA ILE A 42 -21.04 -6.12 15.53
C ILE A 42 -20.55 -6.10 14.08
N GLN A 43 -19.27 -6.37 13.83
CA GLN A 43 -18.72 -6.46 12.48
C GLN A 43 -19.41 -7.56 11.67
N ALA A 44 -19.65 -8.75 12.25
CA ALA A 44 -20.34 -9.84 11.57
C ALA A 44 -21.77 -9.45 11.16
N LYS A 45 -22.51 -8.78 12.05
CA LYS A 45 -23.86 -8.25 11.78
C LYS A 45 -23.84 -7.16 10.71
N LEU A 46 -22.97 -6.16 10.84
CA LEU A 46 -22.83 -5.07 9.86
C LEU A 46 -22.43 -5.63 8.48
N ARG A 47 -21.46 -6.56 8.41
CA ARG A 47 -21.11 -7.27 7.17
C ARG A 47 -22.27 -8.07 6.60
N ALA A 48 -23.12 -8.68 7.44
CA ALA A 48 -24.29 -9.43 6.98
C ALA A 48 -25.38 -8.48 6.44
N GLU A 49 -25.50 -7.29 7.02
CA GLU A 49 -26.40 -6.23 6.56
C GLU A 49 -26.00 -5.68 5.21
N PHE A 50 -24.73 -5.27 5.03
CA PHE A 50 -24.22 -4.85 3.73
C PHE A 50 -24.25 -5.98 2.69
N ARG A 51 -24.28 -7.24 3.12
CA ARG A 51 -24.53 -8.40 2.24
C ARG A 51 -26.01 -8.56 1.86
N LYS A 52 -26.95 -8.14 2.71
CA LYS A 52 -28.40 -8.25 2.48
C LYS A 52 -28.96 -7.08 1.66
N ASP A 53 -28.42 -5.86 1.79
CA ASP A 53 -28.90 -4.67 1.08
C ASP A 53 -28.38 -4.53 -0.36
N GLY A 54 -27.51 -5.44 -0.83
CA GLY A 54 -27.06 -5.38 -2.22
C GLY A 54 -25.90 -6.31 -2.59
N SER A 55 -26.25 -7.48 -3.12
CA SER A 55 -25.47 -8.25 -4.11
C SER A 55 -24.30 -9.13 -3.62
N THR A 56 -24.64 -10.28 -3.07
CA THR A 56 -23.85 -11.52 -3.31
C THR A 56 -23.94 -12.01 -4.76
N GLN A 57 -24.84 -11.46 -5.59
CA GLN A 57 -24.95 -11.71 -7.04
C GLN A 57 -23.93 -10.95 -7.92
N ALA A 58 -23.17 -9.97 -7.41
CA ALA A 58 -22.31 -9.09 -8.20
C ALA A 58 -20.79 -9.42 -8.14
N ARG A 59 -20.40 -10.69 -8.09
CA ARG A 59 -18.97 -11.05 -8.11
C ARG A 59 -18.42 -11.43 -9.48
N ALA A 60 -19.25 -11.79 -10.45
CA ALA A 60 -18.83 -12.14 -11.82
C ALA A 60 -19.31 -11.13 -12.89
N THR A 61 -20.30 -10.30 -12.59
CA THR A 61 -21.02 -9.42 -13.54
C THR A 61 -20.95 -7.92 -13.20
N ASN A 62 -20.18 -7.50 -12.20
CA ASN A 62 -20.25 -6.12 -11.71
C ASN A 62 -19.58 -5.13 -12.67
N PRO A 63 -20.33 -4.19 -13.29
CA PRO A 63 -19.76 -3.18 -14.19
C PRO A 63 -18.67 -2.32 -13.55
N SER A 64 -18.66 -2.19 -12.22
CA SER A 64 -17.60 -1.48 -11.50
C SER A 64 -16.23 -2.14 -11.66
N ARG A 65 -16.14 -3.48 -11.83
CA ARG A 65 -14.86 -4.18 -12.02
C ARG A 65 -14.17 -3.78 -13.32
N TYR A 66 -14.94 -3.66 -14.40
CA TYR A 66 -14.39 -3.20 -15.68
C TYR A 66 -13.97 -1.72 -15.60
N PHE A 67 -14.72 -0.90 -14.86
CA PHE A 67 -14.36 0.49 -14.62
C PHE A 67 -13.06 0.61 -13.81
N PHE A 68 -12.89 -0.15 -12.74
CA PHE A 68 -11.69 -0.11 -11.89
C PHE A 68 -10.54 -0.99 -12.37
N ALA A 69 -10.66 -1.70 -13.50
CA ALA A 69 -9.63 -2.58 -14.02
C ALA A 69 -8.23 -1.94 -14.10
N PRO A 70 -8.05 -0.66 -14.51
CA PRO A 70 -6.74 -0.01 -14.51
C PRO A 70 -6.09 0.11 -13.13
N LEU A 71 -6.88 0.07 -12.05
CA LEU A 71 -6.41 0.22 -10.69
C LEU A 71 -5.98 -1.11 -10.05
N GLU A 72 -6.34 -2.27 -10.61
CA GLU A 72 -6.24 -3.59 -9.94
C GLU A 72 -4.82 -3.90 -9.41
N LEU A 73 -3.78 -3.51 -10.15
CA LEU A 73 -2.39 -3.70 -9.73
C LEU A 73 -1.93 -2.70 -8.66
N LEU A 74 -2.74 -1.71 -8.30
CA LEU A 74 -2.44 -0.67 -7.33
C LEU A 74 -3.31 -0.81 -6.06
N LEU A 75 -4.28 -1.74 -6.09
CA LEU A 75 -5.17 -2.01 -4.97
C LEU A 75 -4.46 -2.77 -3.85
N ILE A 76 -4.79 -2.38 -2.63
CA ILE A 76 -4.39 -3.05 -1.40
C ILE A 76 -5.58 -3.33 -0.50
N ASP A 77 -5.47 -4.37 0.31
CA ASP A 77 -6.50 -4.73 1.28
C ASP A 77 -6.25 -3.94 2.58
N GLY A 78 -7.27 -3.22 3.06
CA GLY A 78 -7.20 -2.38 4.25
C GLY A 78 -6.92 -0.89 3.96
N ALA A 79 -7.15 -0.06 4.98
CA ALA A 79 -6.77 1.35 4.96
C ALA A 79 -5.29 1.48 5.37
N PRO A 80 -4.50 2.28 4.67
CA PRO A 80 -3.10 2.50 5.04
C PRO A 80 -3.03 3.22 6.40
N GLU A 81 -2.08 2.82 7.25
CA GLU A 81 -1.87 3.47 8.55
C GLU A 81 -1.37 4.91 8.40
N HIS A 82 -0.69 5.19 7.30
CA HIS A 82 -0.08 6.47 6.98
C HIS A 82 -0.50 6.94 5.58
N ALA A 83 -0.42 8.25 5.34
CA ALA A 83 -0.57 8.79 3.99
C ALA A 83 0.45 8.13 3.05
N ASN A 84 -0.03 7.57 1.95
CA ASN A 84 0.82 6.95 0.92
C ASN A 84 0.44 7.49 -0.45
N ALA A 85 1.42 7.54 -1.36
CA ALA A 85 1.24 8.13 -2.68
C ALA A 85 0.90 7.11 -3.78
N GLY A 86 1.23 5.82 -3.62
CA GLY A 86 1.21 4.85 -4.72
C GLY A 86 0.21 3.69 -4.59
N ARG A 87 -0.61 3.64 -3.54
CA ARG A 87 -1.54 2.54 -3.25
C ARG A 87 -2.96 3.07 -3.06
N ILE A 88 -3.94 2.30 -3.49
CA ILE A 88 -5.38 2.63 -3.38
C ILE A 88 -6.05 1.56 -2.52
N SER A 89 -6.85 1.96 -1.53
CA SER A 89 -7.55 0.98 -0.69
C SER A 89 -8.68 0.31 -1.49
N ARG A 90 -8.78 -1.01 -1.42
CA ARG A 90 -9.90 -1.74 -2.04
C ARG A 90 -11.24 -1.37 -1.40
N ASN A 91 -11.23 -0.98 -0.12
CA ASN A 91 -12.43 -0.65 0.65
C ASN A 91 -13.07 0.68 0.21
N THR A 92 -12.31 1.56 -0.46
CA THR A 92 -12.82 2.85 -0.94
C THR A 92 -13.49 2.75 -2.31
N LEU A 93 -13.30 1.65 -3.06
CA LEU A 93 -13.84 1.50 -4.41
C LEU A 93 -15.36 1.48 -4.45
N THR A 94 -16.03 0.80 -3.52
CA THR A 94 -17.50 0.75 -3.49
C THR A 94 -18.11 2.13 -3.22
N PRO A 95 -17.69 2.89 -2.17
CA PRO A 95 -18.15 4.26 -1.98
C PRO A 95 -17.87 5.18 -3.18
N ILE A 96 -16.68 5.08 -3.79
CA ILE A 96 -16.33 5.87 -4.98
C ILE A 96 -17.27 5.53 -6.15
N TRP A 97 -17.57 4.25 -6.35
CA TRP A 97 -18.50 3.80 -7.40
C TRP A 97 -19.91 4.33 -7.18
N GLU A 98 -20.41 4.28 -5.95
CA GLU A 98 -21.73 4.80 -5.60
C GLU A 98 -21.82 6.31 -5.84
N TRP A 99 -20.80 7.06 -5.42
CA TRP A 99 -20.71 8.49 -5.67
C TRP A 99 -20.67 8.82 -7.17
N ILE A 100 -19.94 8.04 -7.98
CA ILE A 100 -19.96 8.19 -9.44
C ILE A 100 -21.37 7.98 -10.00
N CYS A 101 -22.04 6.92 -9.56
CA CYS A 101 -23.35 6.52 -10.08
C CYS A 101 -24.51 7.40 -9.62
N ARG A 102 -24.40 8.08 -8.47
CA ARG A 102 -25.49 8.85 -7.88
C ARG A 102 -25.31 10.35 -8.06
N ASP A 103 -24.08 10.84 -7.99
CA ASP A 103 -23.79 12.29 -7.96
C ASP A 103 -23.03 12.79 -9.19
N LEU A 104 -21.97 12.11 -9.60
CA LEU A 104 -21.11 12.64 -10.68
C LEU A 104 -21.74 12.48 -12.07
N LEU A 105 -22.18 11.27 -12.41
CA LEU A 105 -22.59 10.92 -13.77
C LEU A 105 -23.78 9.95 -13.79
N PRO A 106 -24.93 10.26 -13.14
CA PRO A 106 -25.99 9.29 -12.89
C PRO A 106 -26.69 8.76 -14.16
N THR A 107 -26.84 9.57 -15.19
CA THR A 107 -27.40 9.14 -16.48
C THR A 107 -26.41 8.25 -17.22
N MET A 108 -25.19 8.72 -17.42
CA MET A 108 -24.14 7.98 -18.13
C MET A 108 -23.73 6.68 -17.41
N ALA A 109 -23.76 6.66 -16.08
CA ALA A 109 -23.46 5.47 -15.29
C ALA A 109 -24.53 4.40 -15.49
N ARG A 110 -25.82 4.77 -15.57
CA ARG A 110 -26.90 3.83 -15.89
C ARG A 110 -26.76 3.26 -17.30
N ASP A 111 -26.45 4.10 -18.28
CA ASP A 111 -26.22 3.66 -19.66
C ASP A 111 -25.01 2.72 -19.75
N TYR A 112 -23.92 3.05 -19.05
CA TYR A 112 -22.74 2.22 -18.92
C TYR A 112 -23.05 0.85 -18.31
N ILE A 113 -23.74 0.82 -17.16
CA ILE A 113 -24.13 -0.41 -16.47
C ILE A 113 -24.94 -1.31 -17.40
N LYS A 114 -25.93 -0.74 -18.11
CA LYS A 114 -26.75 -1.47 -19.08
C LYS A 114 -25.89 -2.04 -20.21
N ALA A 115 -25.08 -1.20 -20.85
CA ALA A 115 -24.26 -1.60 -21.98
C ALA A 115 -23.23 -2.69 -21.63
N ILE A 116 -22.61 -2.61 -20.46
CA ILE A 116 -21.70 -3.66 -19.98
C ILE A 116 -22.44 -4.97 -19.75
N ASN A 117 -23.60 -4.94 -19.08
CA ASN A 117 -24.37 -6.16 -18.82
C ASN A 117 -24.81 -6.84 -20.13
N ASP A 118 -25.25 -6.06 -21.12
CA ASP A 118 -25.64 -6.58 -22.43
C ASP A 118 -24.44 -7.25 -23.13
N GLN A 119 -23.27 -6.59 -23.16
CA GLN A 119 -22.08 -7.11 -23.85
C GLN A 119 -21.39 -8.27 -23.12
N VAL A 120 -21.45 -8.31 -21.78
CA VAL A 120 -21.00 -9.46 -20.98
C VAL A 120 -21.88 -10.67 -21.27
N THR A 121 -23.19 -10.49 -21.34
CA THR A 121 -24.15 -11.56 -21.70
C THR A 121 -23.91 -12.07 -23.12
N ALA A 122 -23.56 -11.17 -24.05
CA ALA A 122 -23.17 -11.51 -25.42
C ALA A 122 -21.73 -12.07 -25.55
N ASN A 123 -20.99 -12.21 -24.44
CA ASN A 123 -19.59 -12.66 -24.40
C ASN A 123 -18.63 -11.86 -25.31
N ASN A 124 -18.88 -10.55 -25.48
CA ASN A 124 -18.09 -9.67 -26.34
C ASN A 124 -17.05 -8.87 -25.54
N GLN A 125 -15.96 -9.53 -25.14
CA GLN A 125 -14.93 -8.93 -24.28
C GLN A 125 -14.30 -7.65 -24.86
N LYS A 126 -14.12 -7.57 -26.18
CA LYS A 126 -13.54 -6.38 -26.83
C LYS A 126 -14.43 -5.16 -26.67
N GLU A 127 -15.74 -5.32 -26.84
CA GLU A 127 -16.68 -4.21 -26.69
C GLU A 127 -16.85 -3.83 -25.21
N VAL A 128 -16.84 -4.80 -24.29
CA VAL A 128 -16.82 -4.52 -22.83
C VAL A 128 -15.65 -3.61 -22.45
N LEU A 129 -14.44 -3.91 -22.94
CA LEU A 129 -13.26 -3.08 -22.69
C LEU A 129 -13.43 -1.68 -23.28
N LYS A 130 -13.91 -1.57 -24.52
CA LYS A 130 -14.14 -0.27 -25.19
C LYS A 130 -15.17 0.59 -24.45
N ILE A 131 -16.28 -0.01 -24.00
CA ILE A 131 -17.31 0.68 -23.21
C ILE A 131 -16.72 1.17 -21.88
N ALA A 132 -15.96 0.32 -21.18
CA ALA A 132 -15.27 0.68 -19.94
C ALA A 132 -14.29 1.83 -20.13
N THR A 133 -13.41 1.77 -21.13
CA THR A 133 -12.46 2.85 -21.43
C THR A 133 -13.18 4.15 -21.79
N THR A 134 -14.26 4.08 -22.55
CA THR A 134 -15.06 5.26 -22.90
C THR A 134 -15.68 5.91 -21.65
N PHE A 135 -16.20 5.11 -20.72
CA PHE A 135 -16.76 5.61 -19.48
C PHE A 135 -15.69 6.15 -18.52
N GLN A 136 -14.53 5.50 -18.43
CA GLN A 136 -13.36 5.98 -17.68
C GLN A 136 -12.91 7.37 -18.14
N VAL A 137 -12.82 7.60 -19.46
CA VAL A 137 -12.46 8.91 -20.01
C VAL A 137 -13.50 9.99 -19.66
N LYS A 138 -14.79 9.63 -19.67
CA LYS A 138 -15.87 10.56 -19.26
C LYS A 138 -15.77 10.93 -17.78
N VAL A 139 -15.58 9.94 -16.90
CA VAL A 139 -15.40 10.16 -15.46
C VAL A 139 -14.16 11.00 -15.20
N LEU A 140 -13.03 10.72 -15.86
CA LEU A 140 -11.80 11.49 -15.73
C LEU A 140 -12.03 12.98 -16.03
N LYS A 141 -12.69 13.30 -17.15
CA LYS A 141 -12.99 14.68 -17.54
C LYS A 141 -13.89 15.39 -16.53
N VAL A 142 -14.89 14.69 -15.98
CA VAL A 142 -15.75 15.27 -14.94
C VAL A 142 -14.94 15.52 -13.67
N LEU A 143 -14.10 14.57 -13.24
CA LEU A 143 -13.24 14.74 -12.08
C LEU A 143 -12.24 15.91 -12.25
N GLU A 144 -11.69 16.10 -13.45
CA GLU A 144 -10.83 17.25 -13.77
C GLU A 144 -11.55 18.58 -13.54
N ASN A 145 -12.80 18.69 -14.00
CA ASN A 145 -13.61 19.88 -13.78
C ASN A 145 -14.04 20.04 -12.31
N THR A 146 -14.45 18.95 -11.66
CA THR A 146 -14.89 18.93 -10.25
C THR A 146 -13.75 19.26 -9.29
N LEU A 147 -12.50 18.97 -9.65
CA LEU A 147 -11.32 19.22 -8.83
C LEU A 147 -10.51 20.44 -9.30
N ALA A 148 -11.09 21.27 -10.18
CA ALA A 148 -10.41 22.43 -10.75
C ALA A 148 -10.26 23.60 -9.76
N SER A 149 -11.14 23.72 -8.76
CA SER A 149 -11.09 24.77 -7.74
C SER A 149 -11.14 24.19 -6.32
N ALA A 150 -10.62 24.94 -5.34
CA ALA A 150 -10.64 24.53 -3.94
C ALA A 150 -12.07 24.34 -3.41
N GLU A 151 -12.99 25.23 -3.79
CA GLU A 151 -14.40 25.17 -3.38
C GLU A 151 -15.12 23.93 -3.96
N SER A 152 -14.97 23.68 -5.26
CA SER A 152 -15.56 22.49 -5.90
C SER A 152 -14.96 21.18 -5.38
N THR A 153 -13.66 21.19 -5.06
CA THR A 153 -12.96 20.08 -4.40
C THR A 153 -13.56 19.78 -3.03
N GLU A 154 -13.83 20.80 -2.21
CA GLU A 154 -14.41 20.62 -0.87
C GLU A 154 -15.85 20.12 -0.94
N LEU A 155 -16.64 20.64 -1.90
CA LEU A 155 -17.98 20.14 -2.16
C LEU A 155 -17.95 18.66 -2.55
N ALA A 156 -17.04 18.27 -3.44
CA ALA A 156 -16.87 16.88 -3.86
C ALA A 156 -16.46 15.97 -2.69
N ARG A 157 -15.54 16.44 -1.83
CA ARG A 157 -15.15 15.75 -0.60
C ARG A 157 -16.33 15.54 0.33
N SER A 158 -17.10 16.59 0.56
CA SER A 158 -18.30 16.57 1.42
C SER A 158 -19.37 15.62 0.88
N LYS A 159 -19.59 15.57 -0.44
CA LYS A 159 -20.50 14.61 -1.07
C LYS A 159 -20.01 13.17 -0.94
N LEU A 160 -18.72 12.91 -1.20
CA LEU A 160 -18.15 11.58 -1.05
C LEU A 160 -18.24 11.08 0.41
N ALA A 161 -18.07 11.97 1.38
CA ALA A 161 -18.21 11.66 2.80
C ALA A 161 -19.61 11.13 3.19
N GLN A 162 -20.63 11.35 2.35
CA GLN A 162 -21.97 10.76 2.55
C GLN A 162 -22.03 9.26 2.29
N TYR A 163 -21.01 8.70 1.63
CA TYR A 163 -20.92 7.28 1.27
C TYR A 163 -19.91 6.50 2.13
N THR A 164 -19.01 7.19 2.83
CA THR A 164 -17.97 6.56 3.65
C THR A 164 -17.39 7.52 4.69
N ALA A 165 -17.01 7.02 5.87
CA ALA A 165 -16.11 7.73 6.79
C ALA A 165 -14.63 7.41 6.57
N SER A 166 -14.29 6.61 5.55
CA SER A 166 -12.88 6.39 5.26
C SER A 166 -12.20 7.72 4.97
N ARG A 167 -11.26 8.08 5.83
CA ARG A 167 -10.49 9.32 5.71
C ARG A 167 -9.65 9.35 4.44
N THR A 168 -9.32 8.19 3.87
CA THR A 168 -8.52 8.07 2.66
C THR A 168 -9.34 8.05 1.38
N ALA A 169 -10.68 7.97 1.45
CA ALA A 169 -11.52 7.81 0.27
C ALA A 169 -11.34 8.95 -0.74
N PHE A 170 -11.26 10.20 -0.26
CA PHE A 170 -11.07 11.34 -1.15
C PHE A 170 -9.66 11.38 -1.77
N ASP A 171 -8.63 11.01 -1.00
CA ASP A 171 -7.28 10.90 -1.54
C ASP A 171 -7.18 9.76 -2.57
N ASP A 172 -7.91 8.66 -2.34
CA ASP A 172 -8.01 7.56 -3.29
C ASP A 172 -8.76 7.96 -4.59
N VAL A 173 -9.72 8.89 -4.52
CA VAL A 173 -10.31 9.52 -5.73
C VAL A 173 -9.25 10.29 -6.53
N LYS A 174 -8.40 11.09 -5.85
CA LYS A 174 -7.31 11.82 -6.53
C LYS A 174 -6.31 10.86 -7.16
N LYS A 175 -5.93 9.79 -6.46
CA LYS A 175 -5.05 8.74 -7.00
C LYS A 175 -5.69 8.04 -8.20
N MET A 176 -6.97 7.68 -8.12
CA MET A 176 -7.70 7.11 -9.25
C MET A 176 -7.67 8.05 -10.46
N GLN A 177 -7.90 9.36 -10.26
CA GLN A 177 -7.81 10.35 -11.33
C GLN A 177 -6.43 10.35 -12.00
N GLN A 178 -5.35 10.34 -11.21
CA GLN A 178 -3.98 10.28 -11.73
C GLN A 178 -3.69 8.99 -12.50
N VAL A 179 -4.18 7.85 -12.01
CA VAL A 179 -4.01 6.54 -12.69
C VAL A 179 -4.80 6.50 -14.00
N LEU A 180 -6.05 6.97 -14.01
CA LEU A 180 -6.86 7.03 -15.22
C LEU A 180 -6.23 7.95 -16.27
N ARG A 181 -5.67 9.11 -15.84
CA ARG A 181 -4.96 10.04 -16.72
C ARG A 181 -3.72 9.41 -17.36
N ALA A 182 -2.95 8.63 -16.58
CA ALA A 182 -1.72 7.99 -17.04
C ALA A 182 -1.91 6.52 -17.48
N GLY A 183 -3.15 6.07 -17.69
CA GLY A 183 -3.48 4.63 -17.81
C GLY A 183 -2.70 3.90 -18.91
N ASP A 184 -2.67 4.47 -20.12
CA ASP A 184 -1.92 3.89 -21.26
C ASP A 184 -0.40 3.84 -20.98
N ALA A 185 0.15 4.92 -20.42
CA ALA A 185 1.57 5.00 -20.08
C ALA A 185 1.96 4.00 -18.97
N LEU A 186 1.10 3.84 -17.95
CA LEU A 186 1.30 2.86 -16.88
C LEU A 186 1.19 1.42 -17.40
N SER A 187 0.27 1.13 -18.32
CA SER A 187 0.18 -0.20 -18.96
C SER A 187 1.46 -0.52 -19.73
N LYS A 188 1.89 0.39 -20.62
CA LYS A 188 3.12 0.25 -21.41
C LYS A 188 4.37 0.14 -20.54
N PHE A 189 4.40 0.85 -19.41
CA PHE A 189 5.48 0.73 -18.43
C PHE A 189 5.47 -0.66 -17.78
N ASN A 190 4.31 -1.16 -17.34
CA ASN A 190 4.16 -2.45 -16.70
C ASN A 190 4.50 -3.64 -17.63
N GLU A 191 4.07 -3.59 -18.89
CA GLU A 191 4.37 -4.62 -19.91
C GLU A 191 5.86 -4.79 -20.16
N LYS A 192 6.63 -3.71 -19.96
CA LYS A 192 8.08 -3.67 -20.13
C LYS A 192 8.85 -4.17 -18.90
N LEU A 193 8.18 -4.43 -17.78
CA LEU A 193 8.82 -4.97 -16.58
C LEU A 193 8.91 -6.49 -16.64
N PRO A 194 9.99 -7.11 -16.11
CA PRO A 194 10.02 -8.54 -15.90
C PRO A 194 8.85 -9.01 -15.02
N ALA A 195 8.33 -10.21 -15.29
CA ALA A 195 7.22 -10.77 -14.52
C ALA A 195 7.53 -10.89 -13.02
N THR A 196 8.78 -11.25 -12.69
CA THR A 196 9.33 -11.30 -11.33
C THR A 196 10.79 -10.86 -11.38
N ILE A 197 11.20 -10.06 -10.40
CA ILE A 197 12.56 -9.58 -10.19
C ILE A 197 13.12 -10.27 -8.94
N ALA A 198 13.88 -11.34 -9.15
CA ALA A 198 14.46 -12.13 -8.06
C ALA A 198 15.72 -11.50 -7.46
N LYS A 199 16.56 -10.89 -8.29
CA LYS A 199 17.80 -10.19 -7.89
C LYS A 199 17.82 -8.81 -8.50
N PHE A 200 17.54 -7.78 -7.70
CA PHE A 200 17.54 -6.41 -8.20
C PHE A 200 18.94 -5.79 -8.11
N ASP A 201 19.89 -6.27 -8.91
CA ASP A 201 21.29 -5.85 -8.94
C ASP A 201 21.53 -4.45 -9.54
N ASP A 202 22.78 -3.99 -9.59
CA ASP A 202 23.10 -2.63 -10.07
C ASP A 202 22.73 -2.42 -11.54
N GLY A 203 22.83 -3.45 -12.38
CA GLY A 203 22.43 -3.38 -13.78
C GLY A 203 20.91 -3.25 -13.93
N GLN A 204 20.15 -4.05 -13.18
CA GLN A 204 18.69 -3.94 -13.16
C GLN A 204 18.21 -2.62 -12.56
N VAL A 205 18.85 -2.16 -11.48
CA VAL A 205 18.54 -0.85 -10.87
C VAL A 205 18.74 0.25 -11.90
N ALA A 206 19.88 0.30 -12.59
CA ALA A 206 20.14 1.30 -13.63
C ALA A 206 19.11 1.24 -14.77
N GLN A 207 18.75 0.03 -15.23
CA GLN A 207 17.76 -0.15 -16.28
C GLN A 207 16.36 0.34 -15.87
N ILE A 208 15.92 0.01 -14.66
CA ILE A 208 14.61 0.45 -14.15
C ILE A 208 14.62 1.96 -13.88
N THR A 209 15.69 2.50 -13.31
CA THR A 209 15.86 3.95 -13.10
C THR A 209 15.75 4.71 -14.41
N ALA A 210 16.45 4.28 -15.47
CA ALA A 210 16.35 4.95 -16.78
C ALA A 210 14.92 4.96 -17.34
N ARG A 211 14.16 3.88 -17.14
CA ARG A 211 12.75 3.79 -17.54
C ARG A 211 11.86 4.70 -16.69
N LEU A 212 12.10 4.73 -15.38
CA LEU A 212 11.38 5.60 -14.45
C LEU A 212 11.67 7.08 -14.74
N ASP A 213 12.89 7.45 -15.12
CA ASP A 213 13.24 8.82 -15.48
C ASP A 213 12.54 9.25 -16.77
N ALA A 214 12.50 8.38 -17.79
CA ALA A 214 11.74 8.63 -19.01
C ALA A 214 10.24 8.79 -18.71
N PHE A 215 9.68 7.93 -17.85
CA PHE A 215 8.29 8.00 -17.42
C PHE A 215 8.00 9.29 -16.63
N ARG A 216 8.86 9.64 -15.66
CA ARG A 216 8.73 10.84 -14.82
C ARG A 216 8.73 12.13 -15.63
N LYS A 217 9.51 12.21 -16.70
CA LYS A 217 9.53 13.39 -17.59
C LYS A 217 8.17 13.64 -18.25
N ALA A 218 7.42 12.59 -18.58
CA ALA A 218 6.12 12.69 -19.22
C ALA A 218 4.94 12.72 -18.21
N HIS A 219 5.06 11.99 -17.11
CA HIS A 219 3.98 11.75 -16.14
C HIS A 219 4.47 11.85 -14.69
N PRO A 220 4.91 13.04 -14.22
CA PRO A 220 5.51 13.20 -12.89
C PRO A 220 4.56 12.81 -11.75
N GLU A 221 3.27 13.13 -11.87
CA GLU A 221 2.25 12.79 -10.86
C GLU A 221 1.98 11.29 -10.74
N ALA A 222 2.27 10.51 -11.79
CA ALA A 222 2.01 9.08 -11.83
C ALA A 222 3.21 8.21 -11.41
N VAL A 223 4.36 8.83 -11.10
CA VAL A 223 5.59 8.12 -10.68
C VAL A 223 5.35 7.21 -9.47
N PRO A 224 4.60 7.59 -8.42
CA PRO A 224 4.31 6.68 -7.31
C PRO A 224 3.66 5.37 -7.73
N PHE A 225 2.79 5.38 -8.75
CA PHE A 225 2.15 4.16 -9.26
C PHE A 225 3.12 3.31 -10.09
N ALA A 226 4.01 3.93 -10.87
CA ALA A 226 5.08 3.22 -11.56
C ALA A 226 6.03 2.54 -10.56
N LEU A 227 6.37 3.20 -9.45
CA LEU A 227 7.13 2.61 -8.36
C LEU A 227 6.39 1.45 -7.69
N THR A 228 5.06 1.56 -7.49
CA THR A 228 4.24 0.46 -6.98
C THR A 228 4.28 -0.76 -7.90
N LEU A 229 4.23 -0.53 -9.22
CA LEU A 229 4.34 -1.62 -10.20
C LEU A 229 5.71 -2.32 -10.10
N VAL A 230 6.81 -1.58 -9.98
CA VAL A 230 8.14 -2.16 -9.75
C VAL A 230 8.17 -2.94 -8.44
N ALA A 231 7.66 -2.35 -7.35
CA ALA A 231 7.62 -2.98 -6.03
C ALA A 231 6.88 -4.32 -6.03
N ARG A 232 5.83 -4.46 -6.84
CA ARG A 232 5.07 -5.73 -6.98
C ARG A 232 5.83 -6.82 -7.72
N ARG A 233 6.83 -6.47 -8.54
CA ARG A 233 7.66 -7.45 -9.25
C ARG A 233 8.82 -7.94 -8.38
N LEU A 234 9.21 -7.21 -7.35
CA LEU A 234 10.34 -7.58 -6.47
C LEU A 234 10.00 -8.78 -5.60
N LYS A 235 10.88 -9.80 -5.60
CA LYS A 235 10.82 -10.90 -4.63
C LYS A 235 11.15 -10.41 -3.21
N THR A 236 12.09 -9.48 -3.10
CA THR A 236 12.55 -8.93 -1.82
C THR A 236 12.19 -7.46 -1.74
N SER A 237 11.11 -7.15 -1.02
CA SER A 237 10.48 -5.81 -1.02
C SER A 237 11.42 -4.66 -0.65
N TRP A 238 12.34 -4.87 0.30
CA TRP A 238 13.26 -3.81 0.72
C TRP A 238 14.20 -3.36 -0.40
N GLN A 239 14.45 -4.20 -1.42
CA GLN A 239 15.34 -3.87 -2.53
C GLN A 239 14.88 -2.65 -3.32
N LEU A 240 13.61 -2.25 -3.21
CA LEU A 240 13.10 -1.02 -3.81
C LEU A 240 13.88 0.23 -3.38
N VAL A 241 14.39 0.26 -2.14
CA VAL A 241 15.20 1.38 -1.61
C VAL A 241 16.46 1.63 -2.44
N ARG A 242 16.95 0.64 -3.19
CA ARG A 242 18.10 0.81 -4.09
C ARG A 242 17.86 1.87 -5.16
N LEU A 243 16.61 2.11 -5.56
CA LEU A 243 16.28 3.17 -6.53
C LEU A 243 16.64 4.56 -6.00
N ALA A 244 16.44 4.81 -4.70
CA ALA A 244 16.83 6.07 -4.07
C ALA A 244 18.33 6.08 -3.74
N THR A 245 18.84 5.02 -3.11
CA THR A 245 20.24 5.04 -2.61
C THR A 245 21.29 4.98 -3.71
N LYS A 246 20.97 4.43 -4.88
CA LYS A 246 21.88 4.46 -6.04
C LYS A 246 21.80 5.74 -6.86
N ALA A 247 20.69 6.47 -6.76
CA ALA A 247 20.57 7.80 -7.37
C ALA A 247 21.25 8.88 -6.52
N ALA A 248 21.46 8.62 -5.23
CA ALA A 248 22.08 9.55 -4.30
C ALA A 248 23.61 9.61 -4.47
N PRO A 249 24.24 10.78 -4.28
CA PRO A 249 25.70 10.93 -4.32
C PRO A 249 26.41 10.23 -3.14
N SER A 250 25.71 10.06 -2.01
CA SER A 250 26.19 9.28 -0.86
C SER A 250 25.03 8.51 -0.21
N LYS A 251 25.34 7.67 0.77
CA LYS A 251 24.33 6.95 1.57
C LYS A 251 23.73 7.81 2.69
N SER A 252 24.15 9.07 2.86
CA SER A 252 23.59 9.92 3.91
C SER A 252 22.08 10.07 3.75
N ALA A 253 21.33 10.07 4.86
CA ALA A 253 19.88 10.23 4.82
C ALA A 253 19.44 11.50 4.06
N ALA A 254 20.21 12.59 4.18
CA ALA A 254 19.95 13.85 3.48
C ALA A 254 20.11 13.71 1.96
N ASP A 255 21.18 13.06 1.50
CA ASP A 255 21.41 12.85 0.06
C ASP A 255 20.38 11.91 -0.55
N VAL A 256 19.97 10.88 0.19
CA VAL A 256 18.90 9.96 -0.23
C VAL A 256 17.56 10.69 -0.32
N ALA A 257 17.25 11.56 0.64
CA ALA A 257 16.03 12.37 0.67
C ALA A 257 15.96 13.39 -0.48
N ALA A 258 17.10 13.89 -0.96
CA ALA A 258 17.17 14.80 -2.10
C ALA A 258 16.92 14.11 -3.45
N THR A 259 16.87 12.77 -3.50
CA THR A 259 16.67 12.04 -4.77
C THR A 259 15.22 12.09 -5.25
N PRO A 260 14.97 12.03 -6.59
CA PRO A 260 13.62 11.96 -7.15
C PRO A 260 12.82 10.72 -6.70
N TYR A 261 13.49 9.70 -6.17
CA TYR A 261 12.90 8.44 -5.75
C TYR A 261 12.86 8.26 -4.24
N ALA A 262 13.18 9.28 -3.43
CA ALA A 262 13.16 9.19 -1.97
C ALA A 262 11.86 8.59 -1.39
N GLY A 263 10.72 8.83 -2.06
CA GLY A 263 9.42 8.24 -1.71
C GLY A 263 9.41 6.70 -1.58
N VAL A 264 10.34 5.98 -2.22
CA VAL A 264 10.43 4.51 -2.07
C VAL A 264 10.75 4.06 -0.65
N VAL A 265 11.41 4.91 0.15
CA VAL A 265 11.70 4.60 1.56
C VAL A 265 10.40 4.53 2.33
N HIS A 266 9.50 5.50 2.14
CA HIS A 266 8.14 5.45 2.71
C HIS A 266 7.37 4.24 2.22
N MET A 267 7.46 3.87 0.93
CA MET A 267 6.77 2.68 0.41
C MET A 267 7.26 1.37 1.04
N VAL A 268 8.54 1.28 1.39
CA VAL A 268 9.10 0.12 2.11
C VAL A 268 8.64 0.12 3.57
N LEU A 269 8.56 1.29 4.23
CA LEU A 269 7.98 1.42 5.56
C LEU A 269 6.47 1.07 5.58
N ASP A 270 5.70 1.48 4.57
CA ASP A 270 4.29 1.09 4.40
C ASP A 270 4.13 -0.43 4.23
N ARG A 271 5.13 -1.10 3.64
CA ARG A 271 5.14 -2.56 3.53
C ARG A 271 5.49 -3.24 4.86
N LEU A 272 6.31 -2.60 5.70
CA LEU A 272 6.55 -3.07 7.06
C LEU A 272 5.28 -2.97 7.91
N ASP A 273 4.50 -1.91 7.76
CA ASP A 273 3.16 -1.79 8.35
C ASP A 273 2.26 -2.96 7.94
N ASP A 274 2.15 -3.26 6.64
CA ASP A 274 1.37 -4.43 6.17
C ASP A 274 1.85 -5.74 6.82
N LYS A 275 3.17 -5.93 6.91
CA LYS A 275 3.77 -7.14 7.51
C LYS A 275 3.50 -7.24 9.00
N ARG A 276 3.50 -6.12 9.72
CA ARG A 276 3.12 -6.04 11.14
C ARG A 276 1.67 -6.48 11.35
N LEU A 277 0.75 -6.01 10.51
CA LEU A 277 -0.65 -6.42 10.53
C LEU A 277 -0.80 -7.91 10.22
N ALA A 278 -0.15 -8.40 9.16
CA ALA A 278 -0.15 -9.82 8.80
C ALA A 278 0.44 -10.70 9.92
N LEU A 279 1.50 -10.23 10.59
CA LEU A 279 2.14 -10.92 11.70
C LEU A 279 1.17 -11.07 12.86
N ARG A 280 0.46 -10.00 13.23
CA ARG A 280 -0.58 -10.04 14.27
C ARG A 280 -1.66 -11.08 13.96
N ILE A 281 -2.16 -11.09 12.73
CA ILE A 281 -3.19 -12.05 12.29
C ILE A 281 -2.63 -13.48 12.34
N ALA A 282 -1.40 -13.69 11.90
CA ALA A 282 -0.75 -15.00 11.94
C ALA A 282 -0.58 -15.50 13.37
N LEU A 283 -0.11 -14.65 14.28
CA LEU A 283 0.06 -14.93 15.71
C LEU A 283 -1.28 -15.32 16.37
N ARG A 284 -2.31 -14.47 16.25
CA ARG A 284 -3.65 -14.72 16.80
C ARG A 284 -4.29 -16.04 16.33
N ASN A 285 -3.98 -16.46 15.10
CA ASN A 285 -4.50 -17.69 14.51
C ASN A 285 -3.56 -18.89 14.67
N ASN A 286 -2.56 -18.81 15.56
CA ASN A 286 -1.57 -19.86 15.82
C ASN A 286 -0.79 -20.32 14.57
N ARG A 287 -0.63 -19.45 13.57
CA ARG A 287 0.12 -19.74 12.33
C ARG A 287 1.61 -19.44 12.51
N VAL A 288 2.27 -20.21 13.37
CA VAL A 288 3.64 -19.97 13.83
C VAL A 288 4.65 -19.89 12.68
N LEU A 289 4.55 -20.75 11.66
CA LEU A 289 5.46 -20.73 10.51
C LEU A 289 5.33 -19.45 9.68
N VAL A 290 4.10 -18.99 9.46
CA VAL A 290 3.83 -17.73 8.75
C VAL A 290 4.35 -16.54 9.58
N ALA A 291 4.13 -16.54 10.89
CA ALA A 291 4.66 -15.51 11.79
C ALA A 291 6.20 -15.47 11.77
N ARG A 292 6.86 -16.63 11.77
CA ARG A 292 8.32 -16.75 11.65
C ARG A 292 8.84 -16.12 10.36
N ASP A 293 8.26 -16.48 9.22
CA ASP A 293 8.72 -15.99 7.92
C ASP A 293 8.47 -14.49 7.76
N LEU A 294 7.35 -13.98 8.30
CA LEU A 294 7.06 -12.54 8.36
C LEU A 294 8.10 -11.80 9.23
N LEU A 295 8.47 -12.35 10.39
CA LEU A 295 9.48 -11.76 11.26
C LEU A 295 10.86 -11.72 10.61
N ALA A 296 11.27 -12.79 9.93
CA ALA A 296 12.52 -12.81 9.18
C ALA A 296 12.56 -11.69 8.13
N ASP A 297 11.50 -11.55 7.33
CA ASP A 297 11.41 -10.48 6.33
C ASP A 297 11.41 -9.07 6.94
N ILE A 298 10.77 -8.89 8.11
CA ILE A 298 10.75 -7.62 8.85
C ILE A 298 12.17 -7.26 9.27
N TYR A 299 12.89 -8.17 9.92
CA TYR A 299 14.25 -7.91 10.40
C TYR A 299 15.25 -7.71 9.27
N ASP A 300 15.11 -8.47 8.18
CA ASP A 300 15.92 -8.27 6.97
C ASP A 300 15.69 -6.87 6.37
N THR A 301 14.45 -6.38 6.40
CA THR A 301 14.11 -5.03 5.93
C THR A 301 14.68 -3.95 6.85
N GLU A 302 14.52 -4.09 8.17
CA GLU A 302 15.09 -3.17 9.16
C GLU A 302 16.61 -3.05 8.98
N TYR A 303 17.30 -4.19 8.94
CA TYR A 303 18.74 -4.25 8.71
C TYR A 303 19.13 -3.61 7.38
N ALA A 304 18.42 -3.94 6.30
CA ALA A 304 18.69 -3.41 4.98
C ALA A 304 18.57 -1.89 4.90
N LEU A 305 17.61 -1.29 5.62
CA LEU A 305 17.45 0.16 5.71
C LEU A 305 18.61 0.80 6.47
N LYS A 306 18.93 0.27 7.67
CA LYS A 306 20.05 0.76 8.51
C LYS A 306 21.41 0.67 7.83
N VAL A 307 21.63 -0.33 6.98
CA VAL A 307 22.90 -0.52 6.25
C VAL A 307 23.00 0.38 5.00
N ARG A 308 21.87 0.74 4.39
CA ARG A 308 21.88 1.47 3.10
C ARG A 308 21.70 2.98 3.24
N ILE A 309 21.24 3.43 4.40
CA ILE A 309 20.98 4.83 4.68
C ILE A 309 21.73 5.20 5.97
N ASP A 310 22.86 5.88 5.80
CA ASP A 310 23.70 6.33 6.91
C ASP A 310 22.98 7.43 7.68
N GLY A 311 22.96 7.29 9.01
CA GLY A 311 22.29 8.22 9.90
C GLY A 311 20.75 8.14 9.84
N ILE A 312 20.18 7.06 9.30
CA ILE A 312 18.71 6.89 9.25
C ILE A 312 18.05 7.08 10.62
N GLU A 313 18.72 6.68 11.71
CA GLU A 313 18.26 6.78 13.10
C GLU A 313 17.96 8.22 13.53
N HIS A 314 18.53 9.21 12.85
CA HIS A 314 18.39 10.63 13.18
C HIS A 314 17.42 11.38 12.26
N CYS A 315 16.73 10.69 11.33
CA CYS A 315 15.74 11.29 10.46
C CYS A 315 14.33 10.73 10.71
N GLU A 316 13.33 11.34 10.07
CA GLU A 316 11.92 10.93 10.18
C GLU A 316 11.70 9.45 9.81
N TRP A 317 12.48 8.91 8.86
CA TRP A 317 12.39 7.51 8.47
C TRP A 317 12.86 6.57 9.58
N GLY A 318 13.92 6.94 10.31
CA GLY A 318 14.40 6.18 11.45
C GLY A 318 13.45 6.23 12.63
N VAL A 319 12.87 7.40 12.92
CA VAL A 319 11.84 7.54 13.97
C VAL A 319 10.65 6.63 13.66
N ARG A 320 10.13 6.65 12.43
CA ARG A 320 9.05 5.76 12.00
C ARG A 320 9.46 4.29 12.06
N LEU A 321 10.65 3.94 11.58
CA LEU A 321 11.16 2.57 11.65
C LEU A 321 11.23 2.07 13.09
N GLN A 322 11.75 2.90 14.01
CA GLN A 322 11.87 2.55 15.42
C GLN A 322 10.48 2.30 16.05
N GLN A 323 9.53 3.20 15.83
CA GLN A 323 8.15 3.03 16.31
C GLN A 323 7.51 1.73 15.80
N LEU A 324 7.75 1.38 14.54
CA LEU A 324 7.28 0.12 13.95
C LEU A 324 7.91 -1.10 14.62
N MET A 325 9.24 -1.06 14.82
CA MET A 325 9.96 -2.15 15.44
C MET A 325 9.58 -2.33 16.92
N ASP A 326 9.33 -1.25 17.65
CA ASP A 326 8.83 -1.29 19.03
C ASP A 326 7.44 -1.91 19.09
N ALA A 327 6.54 -1.53 18.18
CA ALA A 327 5.21 -2.12 18.08
C ALA A 327 5.27 -3.61 17.73
N ILE A 328 6.16 -4.02 16.82
CA ILE A 328 6.39 -5.43 16.49
C ILE A 328 6.94 -6.20 17.70
N ALA A 329 7.89 -5.62 18.44
CA ALA A 329 8.45 -6.26 19.63
C ALA A 329 7.39 -6.46 20.72
N ALA A 330 6.51 -5.48 20.91
CA ALA A 330 5.38 -5.58 21.84
C ALA A 330 4.38 -6.67 21.41
N LEU A 331 4.04 -6.76 20.12
CA LEU A 331 3.17 -7.81 19.58
C LEU A 331 3.74 -9.21 19.81
N VAL A 332 5.02 -9.41 19.49
CA VAL A 332 5.68 -10.71 19.69
C VAL A 332 5.77 -11.06 21.17
N SER A 333 6.13 -10.11 22.04
CA SER A 333 6.25 -10.35 23.48
C SER A 333 4.91 -10.73 24.11
N ALA A 334 3.82 -10.06 23.72
CA ALA A 334 2.48 -10.36 24.20
C ALA A 334 2.02 -11.77 23.80
N GLU A 335 2.36 -12.21 22.59
CA GLU A 335 1.94 -13.53 22.13
C GLU A 335 2.88 -14.66 22.61
N VAL A 336 4.19 -14.43 22.69
CA VAL A 336 5.14 -15.41 23.27
C VAL A 336 4.78 -15.73 24.71
N SER A 337 4.31 -14.75 25.49
CA SER A 337 3.85 -14.95 26.86
C SER A 337 2.57 -15.81 26.97
N ARG A 338 1.85 -16.02 25.86
CA ARG A 338 0.63 -16.87 25.80
C ARG A 338 0.93 -18.30 25.34
N PHE A 339 2.05 -18.53 24.66
CA PHE A 339 2.42 -19.84 24.18
C PHE A 339 3.19 -20.64 25.25
N PRO A 340 3.07 -21.99 25.28
CA PRO A 340 3.97 -22.83 26.06
C PRO A 340 5.44 -22.60 25.66
N ASP A 341 6.39 -22.82 26.59
CA ASP A 341 7.84 -22.61 26.40
C ASP A 341 8.40 -23.21 25.09
N ASN A 342 7.74 -24.26 24.60
CA ASN A 342 8.05 -25.03 23.40
C ASN A 342 7.85 -24.27 22.08
N VAL A 343 7.15 -23.13 22.04
CA VAL A 343 6.94 -22.34 20.80
C VAL A 343 7.60 -20.97 20.88
N GLY A 344 7.74 -20.42 22.10
CA GLY A 344 8.43 -19.16 22.36
C GLY A 344 9.87 -19.15 21.82
N HIS A 345 10.57 -20.30 21.83
CA HIS A 345 11.93 -20.40 21.31
C HIS A 345 12.05 -20.23 19.79
N ILE A 346 10.99 -20.51 19.01
CA ILE A 346 11.01 -20.36 17.54
C ILE A 346 10.87 -18.88 17.17
N LEU A 347 9.94 -18.18 17.82
CA LEU A 347 9.66 -16.76 17.57
C LEU A 347 10.67 -15.83 18.26
N GLY A 348 11.21 -16.23 19.41
CA GLY A 348 12.27 -15.53 20.15
C GLY A 348 13.69 -15.91 19.72
N SER A 349 13.84 -16.75 18.70
CA SER A 349 15.15 -17.22 18.25
C SER A 349 16.00 -16.05 17.72
N ARG A 350 17.20 -15.87 18.29
CA ARG A 350 18.23 -14.97 17.74
C ARG A 350 18.61 -15.29 16.29
N ARG A 351 18.28 -16.49 15.78
CA ARG A 351 18.52 -16.85 14.37
C ARG A 351 17.58 -16.11 13.41
N LEU A 352 16.43 -15.62 13.87
CA LEU A 352 15.55 -14.77 13.07
C LEU A 352 16.14 -13.38 12.87
N ARG A 353 16.90 -12.89 13.84
CA ARG A 353 17.84 -11.78 13.63
C ARG A 353 19.18 -12.32 13.15
N SER A 354 19.18 -12.90 11.95
CA SER A 354 20.37 -13.42 11.26
C SER A 354 21.57 -12.45 11.36
N HIS A 355 21.28 -11.15 11.34
CA HIS A 355 22.25 -10.06 11.39
C HIS A 355 22.67 -9.59 12.80
N ASP A 356 22.00 -9.99 13.88
CA ASP A 356 22.45 -9.76 15.27
C ASP A 356 23.44 -10.82 15.77
N SER A 357 23.64 -11.89 14.99
CA SER A 357 24.71 -12.86 15.25
C SER A 357 26.09 -12.19 15.15
N LEU A 358 27.09 -12.69 15.88
CA LEU A 358 28.49 -12.22 15.78
C LEU A 358 28.97 -12.19 14.32
N SER A 359 28.51 -13.13 13.49
CA SER A 359 28.73 -13.16 12.03
C SER A 359 28.10 -11.97 11.29
N GLY A 360 26.88 -11.56 11.65
CA GLY A 360 26.19 -10.40 11.08
C GLY A 360 26.82 -9.06 11.47
N LYS A 361 27.26 -8.94 12.73
CA LYS A 361 28.03 -7.78 13.22
C LYS A 361 29.43 -7.72 12.61
N LEU A 362 30.10 -8.87 12.42
CA LEU A 362 31.36 -8.95 11.68
C LEU A 362 31.18 -8.68 10.19
N SER A 363 30.05 -9.03 9.58
CA SER A 363 29.75 -8.67 8.19
C SER A 363 29.48 -7.16 8.06
N TYR A 364 28.77 -6.57 9.02
CA TYR A 364 28.57 -5.12 9.12
C TYR A 364 29.91 -4.37 9.30
N LEU A 365 30.79 -4.85 10.18
CA LEU A 365 32.12 -4.25 10.43
C LEU A 365 33.10 -4.50 9.28
N ALA A 366 33.10 -5.69 8.66
CA ALA A 366 33.92 -6.01 7.51
C ALA A 366 33.47 -5.22 6.27
N TRP A 367 32.17 -4.96 6.12
CA TRP A 367 31.67 -4.11 5.04
C TRP A 367 31.94 -2.63 5.31
N LYS A 368 31.71 -2.14 6.54
CA LYS A 368 32.08 -0.77 6.96
C LYS A 368 33.59 -0.51 6.83
N GLY A 369 34.42 -1.51 7.11
CA GLY A 369 35.88 -1.44 6.92
C GLY A 369 36.30 -1.44 5.44
N ARG A 370 35.56 -2.14 4.57
CA ARG A 370 35.81 -2.15 3.12
C ARG A 370 35.42 -0.83 2.46
N ASP A 371 34.33 -0.21 2.92
CA ASP A 371 33.82 1.06 2.38
C ASP A 371 34.70 2.26 2.80
N VAL A 372 35.27 2.28 4.00
CA VAL A 372 36.26 3.32 4.40
C VAL A 372 37.50 3.27 3.49
N VAL A 373 37.91 2.08 3.05
CA VAL A 373 39.04 1.92 2.13
C VAL A 373 38.64 2.31 0.70
N GLN A 374 37.39 2.04 0.28
CA GLN A 374 36.91 2.34 -1.07
C GLN A 374 36.57 3.82 -1.26
N ASP A 375 35.93 4.46 -0.27
CA ASP A 375 35.69 5.91 -0.22
C ASP A 375 36.99 6.68 0.01
N GLY A 376 37.90 6.14 0.85
CA GLY A 376 39.26 6.67 1.01
C GLY A 376 40.08 6.61 -0.29
N ALA A 377 39.97 5.52 -1.06
CA ALA A 377 40.63 5.38 -2.36
C ALA A 377 39.97 6.20 -3.48
N ALA A 378 38.69 6.53 -3.37
CA ALA A 378 38.00 7.45 -4.27
C ALA A 378 38.37 8.91 -3.96
N ALA A 379 38.50 9.27 -2.67
CA ALA A 379 38.98 10.56 -2.22
C ALA A 379 40.46 10.80 -2.56
N PHE A 380 41.32 9.78 -2.40
CA PHE A 380 42.75 9.85 -2.78
C PHE A 380 42.94 9.96 -4.30
N ARG A 381 42.14 9.26 -5.11
CA ARG A 381 42.19 9.40 -6.58
C ARG A 381 41.78 10.80 -7.06
N LYS A 382 40.88 11.47 -6.32
CA LYS A 382 40.47 12.85 -6.61
C LYS A 382 41.55 13.88 -6.23
N LEU A 383 42.43 13.55 -5.28
CA LEU A 383 43.56 14.40 -4.86
C LEU A 383 44.79 14.26 -5.77
N ILE A 384 45.00 13.10 -6.38
CA ILE A 384 46.12 12.84 -7.30
C ILE A 384 45.82 13.31 -8.74
N GLY A 385 44.54 13.54 -9.08
CA GLY A 385 44.10 13.97 -10.41
C GLY A 385 44.11 15.48 -10.69
N THR A 386 44.78 16.29 -9.86
CA THR A 386 44.94 17.73 -10.07
C THR A 386 46.40 18.15 -9.91
N THR A 387 47.16 17.89 -10.97
CA THR A 387 48.28 18.73 -11.44
C THR A 387 48.30 18.65 -12.95
#